data_AF-A0A8J1ZII2-F1
#
_entry.id   AF-A0A8J1ZII2-F1
#
_cell.length_a   1.000
_cell.length_b   1.000
_cell.length_c   1.000
_cell.angle_alpha   90.00
_cell.angle_beta   90.00
_cell.angle_gamma   90.00
#
_symmetry.space_group_name_H-M   'P 1'
#
loop_
_entity.id
_entity.type
_entity.pdbx_description
1 polymer ?
#
loop_
_entity_poly.entity_id
_entity_poly.type
_entity_poly.pdbx_seq_one_letter_code
_entity_poly.pdbx_strand_id
1 'polypeptide(L)'
;MVQDEEAPSNMRRTAGRSTTSKINTQDVPEQGACARRQPLLLVEEPGGATNSVETAPGELSPTDRELLALAACPEIPPLVSHGIGLLTVACVGLYLASNLSVAVSMGFLAAGDVPDPAGGPGTAATRRVSVLVPDMFAFALANSVTDMWSAKCYLFAVAILLFSGVWPYVKLFVILKCWYATPRKVVGPDGAGSARARRGHQQFRELFSRFSTKQREQWLEILDASGKVSLVDSFVLVVFAATFRFVWPLRNPETGAELGLGIDILYELPFFFFIAATILSLVLGHVVLFVHRFVLNQHVRQNGLQRRTPLWEMAGHNRGYKNRVAAALVCLLVVHVHGFTLPMVRFHFAGAASVLNQLTGQPNTAAYSLLDLARGLEKSKNTGFIQVVVYLFGFGFPVLFVVGLFLLWVLPLRPSQHYFGFLCCQTLRAWAGLDVFVLSVALAASQCDLFVRFIVHFGSLAPVCQALEKNTGWNCFEVVAEAEWLNVTYLLFFTVVATQALGVTVCNAISKIRSEETRSVVLQHVAPPLADVTESRGADTAS
;
A
#
# COMPACT_ATOMS: atom_id res chain seq x y z
N MET A 1 42.33 -20.75 54.14
CA MET A 1 41.04 -20.19 54.62
C MET A 1 39.99 -20.77 53.69
N VAL A 2 39.11 -21.70 54.10
CA VAL A 2 38.23 -21.73 55.31
C VAL A 2 37.21 -20.60 55.21
N GLN A 3 35.91 -20.81 55.00
CA GLN A 3 35.07 -22.04 54.83
C GLN A 3 34.09 -21.82 53.63
N ASP A 4 33.51 -22.81 52.94
CA ASP A 4 32.71 -24.01 53.34
C ASP A 4 31.39 -23.64 54.06
N GLU A 5 30.28 -24.38 54.00
CA GLU A 5 29.82 -25.46 53.10
C GLU A 5 28.34 -25.17 52.71
N GLU A 6 27.39 -26.02 52.30
CA GLU A 6 27.19 -27.49 52.23
C GLU A 6 26.34 -27.81 50.97
N ALA A 7 25.71 -29.00 50.82
CA ALA A 7 24.86 -29.29 49.65
C ALA A 7 23.58 -30.17 49.92
N PRO A 8 23.37 -31.42 49.43
CA PRO A 8 22.02 -31.81 48.94
C PRO A 8 21.47 -33.15 49.50
N SER A 9 20.22 -33.54 49.15
CA SER A 9 19.89 -34.96 48.92
C SER A 9 18.48 -35.28 48.35
N ASN A 10 18.47 -36.25 47.41
CA ASN A 10 17.61 -37.45 47.27
C ASN A 10 16.10 -37.39 47.63
N MET A 11 15.14 -37.67 46.73
CA MET A 11 14.87 -38.91 45.95
C MET A 11 14.19 -40.05 46.75
N ARG A 12 12.87 -40.28 46.55
CA ARG A 12 12.28 -41.63 46.38
C ARG A 12 10.82 -41.68 45.89
N ARG A 13 10.43 -42.88 45.44
CA ARG A 13 9.16 -43.30 44.79
C ARG A 13 8.01 -43.52 45.78
N THR A 14 6.77 -43.24 45.35
CA THR A 14 5.61 -44.17 45.20
C THR A 14 4.52 -43.43 44.38
N ALA A 15 3.68 -43.99 43.49
CA ALA A 15 3.09 -45.32 43.26
C ALA A 15 1.72 -45.56 43.93
N GLY A 16 0.66 -45.57 43.11
CA GLY A 16 -0.73 -45.90 43.45
C GLY A 16 -1.69 -44.69 43.45
N ARG A 17 -3.01 -44.83 43.23
CA ARG A 17 -3.84 -45.88 42.58
C ARG A 17 -5.24 -45.25 42.38
N SER A 18 -5.95 -45.55 41.30
CA SER A 18 -7.30 -45.01 41.05
C SER A 18 -8.35 -45.58 42.01
N THR A 19 -9.35 -44.77 42.37
CA THR A 19 -10.75 -45.23 42.48
C THR A 19 -11.75 -44.11 42.19
N THR A 20 -12.81 -44.46 41.48
CA THR A 20 -14.02 -43.64 41.29
C THR A 20 -14.96 -43.77 42.48
N SER A 21 -15.76 -42.74 42.76
CA SER A 21 -17.11 -42.96 43.33
C SER A 21 -18.08 -41.89 42.86
N LYS A 22 -19.36 -42.27 42.74
CA LYS A 22 -20.51 -41.36 42.60
C LYS A 22 -21.23 -41.31 43.95
N ILE A 23 -21.89 -40.20 44.24
CA ILE A 23 -23.14 -40.15 45.02
C ILE A 23 -23.88 -38.86 44.63
N ASN A 24 -25.19 -38.83 44.83
CA ASN A 24 -26.11 -37.80 44.35
C ASN A 24 -27.19 -37.54 45.41
N THR A 25 -27.50 -36.27 45.69
CA THR A 25 -28.80 -35.65 46.01
C THR A 25 -28.60 -34.36 46.81
N GLN A 26 -29.26 -33.27 46.37
CA GLN A 26 -29.96 -32.22 47.16
C GLN A 26 -29.25 -31.59 48.39
N ASP A 27 -29.23 -30.26 48.59
CA ASP A 27 -30.30 -29.29 48.35
C ASP A 27 -29.83 -27.91 47.78
N VAL A 28 -30.80 -26.99 47.67
CA VAL A 28 -30.76 -25.64 47.08
C VAL A 28 -31.02 -24.62 48.22
N PRO A 29 -30.39 -23.42 48.25
CA PRO A 29 -30.23 -22.48 47.13
C PRO A 29 -28.76 -21.97 46.95
N GLU A 30 -28.40 -20.87 46.25
CA GLU A 30 -29.16 -19.69 45.80
C GLU A 30 -28.58 -18.96 44.55
N GLN A 31 -28.54 -17.61 44.54
CA GLN A 31 -28.25 -16.72 43.41
C GLN A 31 -26.74 -16.57 43.07
N GLY A 32 -26.32 -16.14 41.87
CA GLY A 32 -27.11 -15.71 40.69
C GLY A 32 -26.23 -15.58 39.43
N ALA A 33 -26.86 -15.51 38.24
CA ALA A 33 -26.17 -15.69 36.96
C ALA A 33 -26.41 -14.56 35.94
N CYS A 34 -25.40 -14.26 35.11
CA CYS A 34 -25.53 -13.36 33.95
C CYS A 34 -25.72 -14.19 32.67
N ALA A 35 -26.96 -14.26 32.15
CA ALA A 35 -27.32 -15.15 31.06
C ALA A 35 -27.46 -14.45 29.70
N ARG A 36 -26.76 -15.02 28.71
CA ARG A 36 -26.78 -14.69 27.27
C ARG A 36 -28.20 -14.77 26.70
N ARG A 37 -28.75 -13.68 26.14
CA ARG A 37 -30.03 -13.72 25.39
C ARG A 37 -29.81 -13.95 23.90
N GLN A 38 -30.42 -15.00 23.37
CA GLN A 38 -30.86 -15.07 21.96
C GLN A 38 -32.37 -14.78 21.94
N PRO A 39 -32.92 -14.04 20.96
CA PRO A 39 -34.36 -13.97 20.76
C PRO A 39 -34.85 -15.27 20.11
N LEU A 40 -35.85 -15.90 20.73
CA LEU A 40 -36.56 -17.04 20.14
C LEU A 40 -37.62 -16.51 19.17
N LEU A 41 -37.76 -17.13 18.00
CA LEU A 41 -38.90 -16.86 17.12
C LEU A 41 -40.14 -17.57 17.68
N LEU A 42 -41.14 -16.79 18.09
CA LEU A 42 -42.52 -17.25 18.24
C LEU A 42 -43.31 -16.81 16.99
N VAL A 43 -44.26 -17.64 16.60
CA VAL A 43 -45.18 -17.38 15.48
C VAL A 43 -46.54 -17.02 16.06
N GLU A 44 -47.04 -15.84 15.71
CA GLU A 44 -48.44 -15.46 15.89
C GLU A 44 -49.03 -15.06 14.52
N GLU A 45 -50.25 -15.52 14.27
CA GLU A 45 -51.05 -15.24 13.06
C GLU A 45 -51.83 -13.91 13.20
N PRO A 46 -52.32 -13.31 12.10
CA PRO A 46 -52.43 -11.85 12.02
C PRO A 46 -53.68 -11.23 12.65
N GLY A 47 -53.48 -10.34 13.62
CA GLY A 47 -54.42 -9.27 13.98
C GLY A 47 -54.07 -7.96 13.26
N GLY A 48 -55.02 -7.40 12.49
CA GLY A 48 -54.75 -6.23 11.64
C GLY A 48 -54.64 -4.91 12.40
N ALA A 49 -53.43 -4.35 12.48
CA ALA A 49 -53.16 -2.97 12.89
C ALA A 49 -51.98 -2.40 12.11
N THR A 50 -52.02 -1.10 11.78
CA THR A 50 -51.00 -0.41 10.98
C THR A 50 -49.76 -0.08 11.81
N ASN A 51 -48.83 -1.02 11.92
CA ASN A 51 -47.56 -0.80 12.62
C ASN A 51 -46.59 0.02 11.76
N SER A 52 -46.58 1.34 11.97
CA SER A 52 -45.38 2.15 11.73
C SER A 52 -44.23 1.57 12.54
N VAL A 53 -43.08 1.29 11.92
CA VAL A 53 -41.91 0.74 12.61
C VAL A 53 -41.34 1.79 13.55
N GLU A 54 -41.71 1.71 14.82
CA GLU A 54 -41.20 2.57 15.88
C GLU A 54 -39.76 2.16 16.22
N THR A 55 -38.80 2.87 15.60
CA THR A 55 -37.36 2.66 15.84
C THR A 55 -37.03 2.94 17.30
N ALA A 56 -36.19 2.09 17.90
CA ALA A 56 -35.84 2.18 19.32
C ALA A 56 -35.30 3.58 19.69
N PRO A 57 -35.69 4.13 20.86
CA PRO A 57 -35.40 5.52 21.23
C PRO A 57 -33.89 5.74 21.42
N GLY A 58 -33.25 6.25 20.38
CA GLY A 58 -31.81 6.50 20.32
C GLY A 58 -31.19 6.29 18.93
N GLU A 59 -31.82 5.50 18.05
CA GLU A 59 -31.31 5.31 16.68
C GLU A 59 -31.64 6.51 15.78
N LEU A 60 -30.61 7.17 15.23
CA LEU A 60 -30.80 8.18 14.18
C LEU A 60 -31.37 7.54 12.90
N SER A 61 -32.22 8.30 12.18
CA SER A 61 -32.71 7.86 10.87
C SER A 61 -31.53 7.66 9.89
N PRO A 62 -31.61 6.73 8.91
CA PRO A 62 -30.54 6.54 7.93
C PRO A 62 -30.21 7.84 7.18
N THR A 63 -31.21 8.66 6.88
CA THR A 63 -31.10 9.99 6.29
C THR A 63 -30.31 10.99 7.14
N ASP A 64 -30.37 10.90 8.47
CA ASP A 64 -29.58 11.77 9.36
C ASP A 64 -28.15 11.25 9.53
N ARG A 65 -27.94 9.92 9.51
CA ARG A 65 -26.60 9.31 9.50
C ARG A 65 -25.79 9.75 8.27
N GLU A 66 -26.43 9.88 7.10
CA GLU A 66 -25.78 10.40 5.88
C GLU A 66 -25.34 11.88 5.97
N LEU A 67 -25.84 12.66 6.95
CA LEU A 67 -25.56 14.09 7.06
C LEU A 67 -24.48 14.46 8.09
N LEU A 68 -24.01 13.48 8.87
CA LEU A 68 -22.93 13.64 9.85
C LEU A 68 -21.55 13.62 9.19
N ALA A 69 -20.60 14.34 9.82
CA ALA A 69 -19.18 14.12 9.57
C ALA A 69 -18.78 12.74 10.11
N LEU A 70 -17.80 12.07 9.50
CA LEU A 70 -17.37 10.73 9.95
C LEU A 70 -16.86 10.79 11.39
N ALA A 71 -16.03 11.78 11.73
CA ALA A 71 -15.58 12.00 13.11
C ALA A 71 -16.71 12.23 14.14
N ALA A 72 -17.92 12.58 13.71
CA ALA A 72 -19.07 12.88 14.56
C ALA A 72 -20.17 11.79 14.54
N CYS A 73 -19.90 10.62 13.94
CA CYS A 73 -20.85 9.50 13.95
C CYS A 73 -20.82 8.78 15.30
N PRO A 74 -21.96 8.61 16.01
CA PRO A 74 -22.00 8.00 17.34
C PRO A 74 -21.67 6.49 17.35
N GLU A 75 -21.70 5.84 16.19
CA GLU A 75 -21.31 4.43 16.00
C GLU A 75 -19.80 4.20 16.10
N ILE A 76 -18.99 5.26 15.97
CA ILE A 76 -17.53 5.18 15.94
C ILE A 76 -16.98 5.46 17.35
N PRO A 77 -16.15 4.56 17.93
CA PRO A 77 -15.53 4.78 19.23
C PRO A 77 -14.74 6.11 19.28
N PRO A 78 -14.81 6.89 20.37
CA PRO A 78 -14.18 8.21 20.43
C PRO A 78 -12.65 8.17 20.23
N LEU A 79 -12.01 7.06 20.62
CA LEU A 79 -10.59 6.79 20.36
C LEU A 79 -10.27 6.71 18.86
N VAL A 80 -11.15 6.10 18.06
CA VAL A 80 -11.00 5.99 16.60
C VAL A 80 -11.28 7.32 15.92
N SER A 81 -12.32 8.05 16.36
CA SER A 81 -12.67 9.38 15.87
C SER A 81 -11.50 10.37 15.96
N HIS A 82 -10.89 10.51 17.15
CA HIS A 82 -9.77 11.41 17.38
C HIS A 82 -8.44 10.83 16.85
N GLY A 83 -8.24 9.51 17.00
CA GLY A 83 -7.01 8.83 16.61
C GLY A 83 -6.71 8.94 15.11
N ILE A 84 -7.72 8.80 14.24
CA ILE A 84 -7.53 8.95 12.79
C ILE A 84 -7.13 10.38 12.40
N GLY A 85 -7.72 11.40 13.05
CA GLY A 85 -7.33 12.79 12.84
C GLY A 85 -5.89 13.06 13.29
N LEU A 86 -5.54 12.65 14.51
CA LEU A 86 -4.20 12.80 15.07
C LEU A 86 -3.15 12.06 14.22
N LEU A 87 -3.44 10.84 13.80
CA LEU A 87 -2.53 10.01 12.98
C LEU A 87 -2.36 10.57 11.56
N THR A 88 -3.39 11.22 11.01
CA THR A 88 -3.29 11.97 9.74
C THR A 88 -2.37 13.18 9.88
N VAL A 89 -2.46 13.94 10.98
CA VAL A 89 -1.57 15.08 11.27
C VAL A 89 -0.13 14.60 11.54
N ALA A 90 0.06 13.51 12.29
CA ALA A 90 1.37 12.89 12.49
C ALA A 90 2.00 12.41 11.17
N CYS A 91 1.19 11.89 10.24
CA CYS A 91 1.64 11.51 8.90
C CYS A 91 2.11 12.73 8.08
N VAL A 92 1.42 13.88 8.16
CA VAL A 92 1.92 15.16 7.59
C VAL A 92 3.25 15.55 8.23
N GLY A 93 3.38 15.41 9.56
CA GLY A 93 4.62 15.68 10.29
C GLY A 93 5.80 14.81 9.83
N LEU A 94 5.59 13.52 9.58
CA LEU A 94 6.63 12.62 9.04
C LEU A 94 7.06 13.01 7.62
N TYR A 95 6.12 13.37 6.74
CA TYR A 95 6.47 13.87 5.40
C TYR A 95 7.23 15.21 5.47
N LEU A 96 6.88 16.12 6.38
CA LEU A 96 7.63 17.36 6.57
C LEU A 96 9.04 17.11 7.12
N ALA A 97 9.17 16.29 8.15
CA ALA A 97 10.48 15.91 8.72
C ALA A 97 11.38 15.23 7.68
N SER A 98 10.78 14.43 6.80
CA SER A 98 11.45 13.83 5.64
C SER A 98 11.90 14.88 4.62
N ASN A 99 10.95 15.62 4.04
CA ASN A 99 11.14 16.48 2.88
C ASN A 99 12.00 17.74 3.17
N LEU A 100 12.11 18.14 4.45
CA LEU A 100 12.97 19.25 4.91
C LEU A 100 14.39 18.83 5.30
N SER A 101 14.72 17.55 5.23
CA SER A 101 16.01 16.98 5.65
C SER A 101 16.75 16.30 4.49
N VAL A 102 18.04 16.02 4.66
CA VAL A 102 18.76 15.11 3.75
C VAL A 102 18.23 13.68 3.96
N ALA A 103 17.70 13.09 2.90
CA ALA A 103 17.14 11.74 2.93
C ALA A 103 18.14 10.69 2.43
N VAL A 104 18.98 11.05 1.46
CA VAL A 104 19.98 10.15 0.87
C VAL A 104 21.29 10.90 0.73
N SER A 105 22.42 10.25 1.05
CA SER A 105 23.77 10.79 0.87
C SER A 105 24.61 9.84 -0.01
N MET A 106 25.52 10.39 -0.80
CA MET A 106 26.49 9.63 -1.59
C MET A 106 27.85 9.71 -0.91
N GLY A 107 28.49 8.56 -0.68
CA GLY A 107 29.76 8.48 0.05
C GLY A 107 30.81 7.62 -0.64
N PHE A 108 32.08 7.93 -0.38
CA PHE A 108 33.22 7.14 -0.85
C PHE A 108 33.51 5.99 0.12
N LEU A 109 33.42 4.76 -0.39
CA LEU A 109 33.64 3.53 0.34
C LEU A 109 35.07 3.02 0.10
N ALA A 110 35.84 2.86 1.17
CA ALA A 110 37.12 2.14 1.16
C ALA A 110 37.01 0.92 2.08
N ALA A 111 37.05 -0.28 1.50
CA ALA A 111 36.92 -1.54 2.23
C ALA A 111 38.14 -2.44 1.98
N GLY A 112 38.88 -2.78 3.02
CA GLY A 112 40.07 -3.63 2.93
C GLY A 112 40.15 -4.63 4.09
N ASP A 113 40.89 -5.71 3.86
CA ASP A 113 41.08 -6.76 4.87
C ASP A 113 42.34 -6.47 5.71
N VAL A 114 42.13 -6.29 7.02
CA VAL A 114 43.14 -5.90 8.00
C VAL A 114 43.39 -7.08 8.94
N PRO A 115 44.63 -7.35 9.43
CA PRO A 115 44.86 -8.39 10.43
C PRO A 115 43.95 -8.20 11.66
N ASP A 116 43.27 -9.26 12.09
CA ASP A 116 42.38 -9.21 13.25
C ASP A 116 43.22 -9.15 14.54
N PRO A 117 43.10 -8.10 15.38
CA PRO A 117 43.84 -8.02 16.65
C PRO A 117 43.44 -9.08 17.68
N ALA A 118 42.34 -9.81 17.46
CA ALA A 118 42.00 -11.01 18.25
C ALA A 118 42.69 -12.29 17.74
N GLY A 119 43.36 -12.25 16.58
CA GLY A 119 44.13 -13.35 16.02
C GLY A 119 45.40 -13.64 16.82
N GLY A 120 45.53 -14.86 17.35
CA GLY A 120 46.78 -15.31 17.98
C GLY A 120 47.95 -15.36 16.98
N PRO A 121 49.20 -15.20 17.43
CA PRO A 121 50.37 -15.20 16.54
C PRO A 121 50.44 -16.50 15.72
N GLY A 122 50.44 -16.37 14.40
CA GLY A 122 50.38 -17.49 13.46
C GLY A 122 49.01 -17.74 12.83
N THR A 123 47.94 -17.07 13.28
CA THR A 123 46.63 -17.13 12.61
C THR A 123 46.53 -16.07 11.50
N ALA A 124 46.23 -16.49 10.27
CA ALA A 124 45.97 -15.60 9.14
C ALA A 124 44.53 -15.02 9.17
N ALA A 125 44.05 -14.66 10.36
CA ALA A 125 42.71 -14.10 10.54
C ALA A 125 42.72 -12.63 10.11
N THR A 126 41.98 -12.31 9.05
CA THR A 126 41.80 -10.93 8.57
C THR A 126 40.36 -10.48 8.74
N ARG A 127 40.16 -9.33 9.36
CA ARG A 127 38.88 -8.65 9.50
C ARG A 127 38.71 -7.61 8.41
N ARG A 128 37.62 -7.69 7.65
CA ARG A 128 37.23 -6.65 6.70
C ARG A 128 36.84 -5.37 7.43
N VAL A 129 37.55 -4.28 7.16
CA VAL A 129 37.26 -2.94 7.68
C VAL A 129 36.74 -2.08 6.52
N SER A 130 35.56 -1.49 6.70
CA SER A 130 34.99 -0.51 5.76
C SER A 130 34.97 0.89 6.37
N VAL A 131 35.81 1.77 5.81
CA VAL A 131 35.76 3.21 6.04
C VAL A 131 34.82 3.80 4.98
N LEU A 132 33.96 4.71 5.39
CA LEU A 132 33.00 5.39 4.52
C LEU A 132 33.07 6.88 4.81
N VAL A 133 33.42 7.67 3.79
CA VAL A 133 33.41 9.12 3.86
C VAL A 133 32.06 9.59 3.29
N PRO A 134 31.13 10.09 4.12
CA PRO A 134 29.81 10.52 3.68
C PRO A 134 29.86 11.86 2.92
N ASP A 135 28.69 12.36 2.54
CA ASP A 135 28.45 13.75 2.14
C ASP A 135 29.25 14.27 0.93
N MET A 136 29.63 13.39 0.00
CA MET A 136 30.08 13.84 -1.33
C MET A 136 28.95 14.51 -2.10
N PHE A 137 27.73 13.99 -1.97
CA PHE A 137 26.51 14.62 -2.51
C PHE A 137 25.31 14.29 -1.60
N ALA A 138 24.39 15.24 -1.40
CA ALA A 138 23.32 15.14 -0.41
C ALA A 138 21.95 15.48 -1.03
N PHE A 139 21.07 14.47 -1.07
CA PHE A 139 19.73 14.56 -1.63
C PHE A 139 18.71 14.91 -0.52
N ALA A 140 18.34 16.19 -0.46
CA ALA A 140 17.11 16.67 0.17
C ALA A 140 16.10 17.05 -0.93
N LEU A 141 14.79 16.98 -0.66
CA LEU A 141 13.76 17.18 -1.71
C LEU A 141 13.91 18.51 -2.45
N ALA A 142 14.07 19.61 -1.71
CA ALA A 142 14.19 20.96 -2.28
C ALA A 142 15.47 21.15 -3.11
N ASN A 143 16.60 20.61 -2.63
CA ASN A 143 17.88 20.66 -3.34
C ASN A 143 17.78 19.82 -4.63
N SER A 144 17.34 18.57 -4.53
CA SER A 144 17.20 17.65 -5.67
C SER A 144 16.35 18.22 -6.79
N VAL A 145 15.22 18.87 -6.48
CA VAL A 145 14.37 19.55 -7.47
C VAL A 145 15.10 20.75 -8.12
N THR A 146 15.86 21.52 -7.34
CA THR A 146 16.62 22.69 -7.83
C THR A 146 17.81 22.28 -8.71
N ASP A 147 18.54 21.26 -8.29
CA ASP A 147 19.69 20.68 -8.99
C ASP A 147 19.24 20.04 -10.31
N MET A 148 18.17 19.21 -10.27
CA MET A 148 17.60 18.61 -11.48
C MET A 148 17.01 19.65 -12.44
N TRP A 149 16.41 20.74 -11.93
CA TRP A 149 15.97 21.85 -12.78
C TRP A 149 17.16 22.55 -13.45
N SER A 150 18.25 22.76 -12.72
CA SER A 150 19.50 23.35 -13.23
C SER A 150 20.21 22.43 -14.24
N ALA A 151 20.15 21.12 -14.03
CA ALA A 151 20.60 20.06 -14.95
C ALA A 151 19.74 19.95 -16.23
N LYS A 152 18.62 20.69 -16.33
CA LYS A 152 17.58 20.57 -17.37
C LYS A 152 16.84 19.22 -17.35
N CYS A 153 16.95 18.47 -16.24
CA CYS A 153 16.16 17.27 -15.94
C CYS A 153 14.74 17.64 -15.49
N TYR A 154 14.04 18.43 -16.31
CA TYR A 154 12.74 19.01 -15.97
C TYR A 154 11.65 17.97 -15.69
N LEU A 155 11.67 16.83 -16.40
CA LEU A 155 10.72 15.75 -16.19
C LEU A 155 10.91 15.13 -14.80
N PHE A 156 12.16 14.91 -14.38
CA PHE A 156 12.48 14.47 -13.02
C PHE A 156 12.09 15.49 -11.95
N ALA A 157 12.53 16.75 -12.10
CA ALA A 157 12.25 17.81 -11.14
C ALA A 157 10.74 17.99 -10.91
N VAL A 158 9.94 17.94 -11.98
CA VAL A 158 8.47 18.00 -11.91
C VAL A 158 7.88 16.71 -11.32
N ALA A 159 8.34 15.52 -11.71
CA ALA A 159 7.82 14.26 -11.17
C ALA A 159 8.04 14.15 -9.65
N ILE A 160 9.24 14.47 -9.17
CA ILE A 160 9.61 14.43 -7.75
C ILE A 160 8.84 15.50 -6.96
N LEU A 161 8.78 16.74 -7.46
CA LEU A 161 8.00 17.82 -6.84
C LEU A 161 6.51 17.48 -6.76
N LEU A 162 5.92 16.89 -7.82
CA LEU A 162 4.51 16.52 -7.83
C LEU A 162 4.21 15.31 -6.94
N PHE A 163 4.98 14.23 -7.04
CA PHE A 163 4.64 12.96 -6.39
C PHE A 163 5.17 12.84 -4.94
N SER A 164 6.34 13.39 -4.61
CA SER A 164 6.90 13.40 -3.25
C SER A 164 6.65 14.71 -2.49
N GLY A 165 6.57 15.82 -3.21
CA GLY A 165 6.23 17.13 -2.67
C GLY A 165 4.72 17.33 -2.50
N VAL A 166 4.00 17.57 -3.60
CA VAL A 166 2.62 18.06 -3.57
C VAL A 166 1.59 16.97 -3.23
N TRP A 167 1.66 15.82 -3.91
CA TRP A 167 0.65 14.77 -3.84
C TRP A 167 0.38 14.21 -2.43
N PRO A 168 1.40 13.97 -1.57
CA PRO A 168 1.16 13.42 -0.24
C PRO A 168 0.35 14.36 0.66
N TYR A 169 0.65 15.66 0.63
CA TYR A 169 -0.10 16.65 1.41
C TYR A 169 -1.51 16.87 0.85
N VAL A 170 -1.68 16.87 -0.48
CA VAL A 170 -3.02 16.91 -1.11
C VAL A 170 -3.87 15.71 -0.66
N LYS A 171 -3.30 14.50 -0.70
CA LYS A 171 -3.98 13.28 -0.22
C LYS A 171 -4.39 13.39 1.25
N LEU A 172 -3.45 13.73 2.14
CA LEU A 172 -3.73 13.81 3.58
C LEU A 172 -4.73 14.93 3.91
N PHE A 173 -4.66 16.08 3.23
CA PHE A 173 -5.63 17.16 3.39
C PHE A 173 -7.04 16.76 2.96
N VAL A 174 -7.19 16.05 1.82
CA VAL A 174 -8.52 15.59 1.39
C VAL A 174 -9.05 14.46 2.27
N ILE A 175 -8.20 13.55 2.78
CA ILE A 175 -8.59 12.57 3.81
C ILE A 175 -9.11 13.29 5.07
N LEU A 176 -8.37 14.28 5.58
CA LEU A 176 -8.77 15.08 6.75
C LEU A 176 -10.09 15.82 6.51
N LYS A 177 -10.27 16.39 5.32
CA LYS A 177 -11.53 17.02 4.88
C LYS A 177 -12.68 16.01 4.83
N CYS A 178 -12.46 14.81 4.28
CA CYS A 178 -13.48 13.75 4.23
C CYS A 178 -13.87 13.24 5.63
N TRP A 179 -12.95 13.26 6.60
CA TRP A 179 -13.19 12.87 7.99
C TRP A 179 -14.06 13.87 8.76
N TYR A 180 -13.72 15.16 8.68
CA TYR A 180 -14.36 16.22 9.49
C TYR A 180 -15.48 16.99 8.78
N ALA A 181 -15.60 16.94 7.45
CA ALA A 181 -16.67 17.65 6.74
C ALA A 181 -18.04 16.95 6.87
N THR A 182 -19.07 17.74 7.14
CA THR A 182 -20.48 17.31 7.02
C THR A 182 -20.86 17.23 5.53
N PRO A 183 -21.48 16.14 5.05
CA PRO A 183 -21.96 16.05 3.67
C PRO A 183 -22.95 17.15 3.29
N ARG A 184 -23.08 17.38 1.98
CA ARG A 184 -24.04 18.36 1.44
C ARG A 184 -25.45 17.75 1.42
N LYS A 185 -26.41 18.39 2.11
CA LYS A 185 -27.84 18.09 1.91
C LYS A 185 -28.17 18.21 0.42
N VAL A 186 -28.68 17.14 -0.18
CA VAL A 186 -29.44 17.22 -1.43
C VAL A 186 -30.81 17.76 -1.03
N VAL A 187 -31.04 19.05 -1.27
CA VAL A 187 -32.34 19.68 -1.02
C VAL A 187 -33.24 19.29 -2.19
N GLY A 188 -34.24 18.44 -1.93
CA GLY A 188 -35.36 18.24 -2.85
C GLY A 188 -36.17 19.53 -3.02
N PRO A 189 -36.93 19.69 -4.11
CA PRO A 189 -37.55 20.95 -4.49
C PRO A 189 -38.44 21.58 -3.41
N ASP A 190 -39.06 20.76 -2.55
CA ASP A 190 -40.11 21.18 -1.61
C ASP A 190 -39.57 21.71 -0.26
N GLY A 191 -38.24 21.81 -0.10
CA GLY A 191 -37.56 22.03 1.18
C GLY A 191 -37.47 23.47 1.72
N ALA A 192 -38.28 24.41 1.24
CA ALA A 192 -38.11 25.87 1.46
C ALA A 192 -38.58 26.40 2.84
N GLY A 193 -38.35 25.65 3.94
CA GLY A 193 -39.11 25.83 5.19
C GLY A 193 -38.37 26.03 6.53
N SER A 194 -37.04 26.12 6.63
CA SER A 194 -36.37 26.17 7.96
C SER A 194 -35.02 26.91 8.05
N ALA A 195 -34.80 27.96 7.25
CA ALA A 195 -33.49 28.62 7.12
C ALA A 195 -33.23 29.80 8.11
N ARG A 196 -33.64 29.72 9.39
CA ARG A 196 -33.56 30.88 10.32
C ARG A 196 -32.78 30.71 11.63
N ALA A 197 -32.17 29.55 11.91
CA ALA A 197 -31.39 29.34 13.14
C ALA A 197 -29.90 29.02 12.87
N ARG A 198 -29.01 29.55 13.73
CA ARG A 198 -27.54 29.35 13.78
C ARG A 198 -26.68 30.13 12.75
N ARG A 199 -26.63 31.46 12.88
CA ARG A 199 -25.74 32.38 12.11
C ARG A 199 -24.35 32.63 12.75
N GLY A 200 -23.95 31.85 13.76
CA GLY A 200 -22.76 32.14 14.60
C GLY A 200 -21.43 31.45 14.22
N HIS A 201 -21.42 30.49 13.29
CA HIS A 201 -20.22 29.70 12.93
C HIS A 201 -20.17 29.46 11.42
N GLN A 202 -20.21 30.55 10.64
CA GLN A 202 -20.44 30.48 9.19
C GLN A 202 -19.18 30.74 8.33
N GLN A 203 -18.34 31.74 8.64
CA GLN A 203 -17.15 32.06 7.83
C GLN A 203 -16.15 30.89 7.72
N PHE A 204 -15.87 30.19 8.82
CA PHE A 204 -14.99 28.99 8.81
C PHE A 204 -15.60 27.79 8.05
N ARG A 205 -16.86 27.89 7.60
CA ARG A 205 -17.66 26.80 7.02
C ARG A 205 -17.80 26.87 5.50
N GLU A 206 -17.31 27.93 4.86
CA GLU A 206 -17.40 28.14 3.41
C GLU A 206 -16.12 27.72 2.68
N LEU A 207 -14.95 27.79 3.33
CA LEU A 207 -13.67 27.29 2.81
C LEU A 207 -13.69 25.77 2.52
N PHE A 208 -14.55 25.02 3.21
CA PHE A 208 -14.71 23.57 3.05
C PHE A 208 -15.95 23.24 2.23
N SER A 209 -15.82 23.31 0.91
CA SER A 209 -16.84 22.85 -0.04
C SER A 209 -17.30 21.42 0.29
N ARG A 210 -18.59 21.26 0.63
CA ARG A 210 -19.14 19.98 1.13
C ARG A 210 -19.36 19.00 -0.02
N PHE A 211 -18.73 17.83 0.09
CA PHE A 211 -18.96 16.71 -0.83
C PHE A 211 -20.36 16.08 -0.59
N SER A 212 -20.96 15.54 -1.64
CA SER A 212 -22.03 14.53 -1.51
C SER A 212 -21.47 13.21 -0.94
N THR A 213 -22.31 12.36 -0.35
CA THR A 213 -21.92 11.01 0.12
C THR A 213 -21.23 10.20 -0.98
N LYS A 214 -21.80 10.19 -2.21
CA LYS A 214 -21.20 9.52 -3.38
C LYS A 214 -19.85 10.12 -3.78
N GLN A 215 -19.72 11.45 -3.74
CA GLN A 215 -18.47 12.14 -4.04
C GLN A 215 -17.39 11.84 -3.00
N ARG A 216 -17.77 11.69 -1.71
CA ARG A 216 -16.83 11.28 -0.64
C ARG A 216 -16.30 9.87 -0.88
N GLU A 217 -17.15 8.93 -1.29
CA GLU A 217 -16.72 7.56 -1.64
C GLU A 217 -15.75 7.59 -2.85
N GLN A 218 -16.12 8.28 -3.94
CA GLN A 218 -15.27 8.43 -5.13
C GLN A 218 -13.90 9.07 -4.83
N TRP A 219 -13.85 10.16 -4.06
CA TRP A 219 -12.58 10.79 -3.70
C TRP A 219 -11.71 9.88 -2.83
N LEU A 220 -12.29 9.17 -1.86
CA LEU A 220 -11.54 8.23 -1.04
C LEU A 220 -11.02 7.04 -1.87
N GLU A 221 -11.81 6.48 -2.79
CA GLU A 221 -11.37 5.42 -3.71
C GLU A 221 -10.21 5.85 -4.62
N ILE A 222 -10.25 7.08 -5.15
CA ILE A 222 -9.18 7.65 -5.99
C ILE A 222 -7.89 7.82 -5.17
N LEU A 223 -7.97 8.46 -4.00
CA LEU A 223 -6.82 8.75 -3.12
C LEU A 223 -6.18 7.50 -2.53
N ASP A 224 -6.97 6.45 -2.34
CA ASP A 224 -6.51 5.13 -1.94
C ASP A 224 -5.69 4.48 -3.07
N ALA A 225 -6.29 4.36 -4.27
CA ALA A 225 -5.67 3.71 -5.42
C ALA A 225 -4.39 4.41 -5.94
N SER A 226 -4.33 5.74 -5.88
CA SER A 226 -3.16 6.54 -6.28
C SER A 226 -2.24 6.92 -5.11
N GLY A 227 -2.52 6.46 -3.89
CA GLY A 227 -1.71 6.74 -2.70
C GLY A 227 -0.28 6.22 -2.76
N LYS A 228 -0.03 5.19 -3.56
CA LYS A 228 1.29 4.58 -3.81
C LYS A 228 2.20 5.41 -4.72
N VAL A 229 1.66 6.38 -5.46
CA VAL A 229 2.43 7.19 -6.44
C VAL A 229 3.51 8.02 -5.74
N SER A 230 3.37 8.32 -4.45
CA SER A 230 4.44 8.95 -3.66
C SER A 230 5.76 8.16 -3.68
N LEU A 231 5.74 6.85 -3.90
CA LEU A 231 6.94 6.01 -3.96
C LEU A 231 7.76 6.19 -5.26
N VAL A 232 7.34 7.01 -6.24
CA VAL A 232 8.10 7.21 -7.50
C VAL A 232 9.56 7.56 -7.20
N ASP A 233 9.79 8.57 -6.36
CA ASP A 233 11.11 9.06 -5.98
C ASP A 233 11.92 8.01 -5.20
N SER A 234 11.29 7.31 -4.25
CA SER A 234 11.94 6.21 -3.53
C SER A 234 12.42 5.09 -4.46
N PHE A 235 11.64 4.75 -5.50
CA PHE A 235 12.06 3.78 -6.51
C PHE A 235 13.12 4.33 -7.47
N VAL A 236 13.04 5.61 -7.86
CA VAL A 236 14.08 6.29 -8.67
C VAL A 236 15.42 6.25 -7.93
N LEU A 237 15.42 6.59 -6.64
CA LEU A 237 16.62 6.56 -5.80
C LEU A 237 17.19 5.15 -5.64
N VAL A 238 16.36 4.10 -5.63
CA VAL A 238 16.83 2.70 -5.68
C VAL A 238 17.46 2.34 -7.04
N VAL A 239 16.91 2.82 -8.15
CA VAL A 239 17.52 2.63 -9.49
C VAL A 239 18.85 3.38 -9.59
N PHE A 240 18.91 4.62 -9.11
CA PHE A 240 20.14 5.41 -9.04
C PHE A 240 21.18 4.78 -8.10
N ALA A 241 20.78 4.22 -6.96
CA ALA A 241 21.70 3.48 -6.09
C ALA A 241 22.35 2.28 -6.79
N ALA A 242 21.63 1.56 -7.65
CA ALA A 242 22.25 0.53 -8.49
C ALA A 242 23.16 1.11 -9.60
N THR A 243 22.90 2.34 -10.05
CA THR A 243 23.69 3.04 -11.07
C THR A 243 25.04 3.54 -10.53
N PHE A 244 25.05 4.09 -9.31
CA PHE A 244 26.23 4.70 -8.69
C PHE A 244 27.06 3.74 -7.83
N ARG A 245 26.62 2.49 -7.63
CA ARG A 245 27.33 1.50 -6.79
C ARG A 245 28.51 0.85 -7.51
N PHE A 246 29.66 1.52 -7.48
CA PHE A 246 30.94 0.95 -7.93
C PHE A 246 31.73 0.37 -6.76
N VAL A 247 32.37 -0.77 -6.98
CA VAL A 247 33.41 -1.31 -6.09
C VAL A 247 34.51 -1.90 -6.96
N TRP A 248 35.64 -1.21 -7.02
CA TRP A 248 36.85 -1.59 -7.75
C TRP A 248 37.83 -2.30 -6.81
N PRO A 249 38.02 -3.63 -6.93
CA PRO A 249 39.00 -4.36 -6.12
C PRO A 249 40.42 -4.03 -6.60
N LEU A 250 41.14 -3.21 -5.84
CA LEU A 250 42.56 -2.96 -6.05
C LEU A 250 43.36 -4.00 -5.26
N ARG A 251 43.99 -4.94 -5.97
CA ARG A 251 44.84 -5.96 -5.35
C ARG A 251 46.30 -5.51 -5.31
N ASN A 252 46.89 -5.49 -4.13
CA ASN A 252 48.32 -5.23 -3.95
C ASN A 252 49.11 -6.44 -4.49
N PRO A 253 50.05 -6.25 -5.45
CA PRO A 253 50.79 -7.36 -6.06
C PRO A 253 51.86 -7.98 -5.16
N GLU A 254 52.34 -7.26 -4.13
CA GLU A 254 53.39 -7.71 -3.23
C GLU A 254 52.84 -8.46 -2.01
N THR A 255 51.76 -7.94 -1.41
CA THR A 255 51.13 -8.54 -0.22
C THR A 255 49.93 -9.42 -0.54
N GLY A 256 49.43 -9.38 -1.78
CA GLY A 256 48.22 -10.08 -2.22
C GLY A 256 46.90 -9.51 -1.69
N ALA A 257 46.95 -8.54 -0.77
CA ALA A 257 45.79 -7.97 -0.08
C ALA A 257 44.89 -7.14 -1.03
N GLU A 258 43.58 -7.17 -0.79
CA GLU A 258 42.59 -6.48 -1.60
C GLU A 258 42.01 -5.25 -0.87
N LEU A 259 41.98 -4.12 -1.58
CA LEU A 259 41.35 -2.87 -1.18
C LEU A 259 40.27 -2.53 -2.20
N GLY A 260 39.01 -2.78 -1.86
CA GLY A 260 37.86 -2.29 -2.62
C GLY A 260 37.69 -0.78 -2.41
N LEU A 261 37.94 0.01 -3.45
CA LEU A 261 37.56 1.42 -3.50
C LEU A 261 36.26 1.58 -4.27
N GLY A 262 35.37 2.47 -3.84
CA GLY A 262 34.04 2.53 -4.43
C GLY A 262 33.21 3.74 -4.05
N ILE A 263 32.02 3.80 -4.63
CA ILE A 263 30.97 4.77 -4.31
C ILE A 263 29.77 3.95 -3.87
N ASP A 264 29.14 4.34 -2.77
CA ASP A 264 27.89 3.71 -2.29
C ASP A 264 26.88 4.78 -1.87
N ILE A 265 25.60 4.41 -1.90
CA ILE A 265 24.50 5.27 -1.50
C ILE A 265 24.06 4.92 -0.08
N LEU A 266 24.04 5.94 0.77
CA LEU A 266 23.56 5.91 2.15
C LEU A 266 22.12 6.42 2.21
N TYR A 267 21.29 5.70 2.94
CA TYR A 267 19.91 6.10 3.23
C TYR A 267 19.86 6.62 4.65
N GLU A 268 19.56 7.90 4.80
CA GLU A 268 19.45 8.57 6.08
C GLU A 268 18.06 8.36 6.69
N LEU A 269 17.94 8.55 8.01
CA LEU A 269 16.67 8.39 8.76
C LEU A 269 15.45 9.09 8.09
N PRO A 270 15.57 10.30 7.49
CA PRO A 270 14.48 10.97 6.79
C PRO A 270 13.90 10.20 5.58
N PHE A 271 14.67 9.33 4.91
CA PHE A 271 14.16 8.46 3.83
C PHE A 271 13.24 7.37 4.38
N PHE A 272 13.58 6.79 5.52
CA PHE A 272 12.72 5.82 6.21
C PHE A 272 11.42 6.47 6.69
N PHE A 273 11.47 7.73 7.15
CA PHE A 273 10.26 8.51 7.46
C PHE A 273 9.38 8.75 6.23
N PHE A 274 9.95 9.00 5.05
CA PHE A 274 9.17 9.14 3.81
C PHE A 274 8.35 7.89 3.48
N ILE A 275 9.01 6.73 3.48
CA ILE A 275 8.39 5.45 3.13
C ILE A 275 7.38 5.04 4.21
N ALA A 276 7.71 5.24 5.49
CA ALA A 276 6.78 4.99 6.60
C ALA A 276 5.54 5.90 6.52
N ALA A 277 5.69 7.19 6.20
CA ALA A 277 4.57 8.10 5.98
C ALA A 277 3.73 7.69 4.76
N THR A 278 4.36 7.18 3.70
CA THR A 278 3.66 6.67 2.52
C THR A 278 2.80 5.45 2.83
N ILE A 279 3.37 4.44 3.50
CA ILE A 279 2.65 3.26 3.98
C ILE A 279 1.53 3.65 4.95
N LEU A 280 1.80 4.53 5.91
CA LEU A 280 0.79 5.05 6.84
C LEU A 280 -0.36 5.76 6.13
N SER A 281 -0.07 6.55 5.09
CA SER A 281 -1.09 7.23 4.30
C SER A 281 -1.99 6.24 3.51
N LEU A 282 -1.47 5.07 3.12
CA LEU A 282 -2.26 4.00 2.49
C LEU A 282 -3.17 3.32 3.52
N VAL A 283 -2.65 2.97 4.69
CA VAL A 283 -3.45 2.42 5.81
C VAL A 283 -4.57 3.39 6.21
N LEU A 284 -4.28 4.68 6.34
CA LEU A 284 -5.29 5.72 6.63
C LEU A 284 -6.37 5.80 5.53
N GLY A 285 -6.00 5.65 4.25
CA GLY A 285 -6.93 5.59 3.12
C GLY A 285 -7.94 4.45 3.27
N HIS A 286 -7.45 3.21 3.44
CA HIS A 286 -8.30 2.04 3.65
C HIS A 286 -9.20 2.17 4.88
N VAL A 287 -8.66 2.65 6.02
CA VAL A 287 -9.44 2.78 7.26
C VAL A 287 -10.57 3.80 7.09
N VAL A 288 -10.30 4.97 6.51
CA VAL A 288 -11.33 6.01 6.32
C VAL A 288 -12.37 5.58 5.27
N LEU A 289 -11.98 4.89 4.19
CA LEU A 289 -12.92 4.33 3.22
C LEU A 289 -13.77 3.20 3.81
N PHE A 290 -13.18 2.30 4.61
CA PHE A 290 -13.90 1.23 5.30
C PHE A 290 -14.93 1.81 6.27
N VAL A 291 -14.54 2.76 7.11
CA VAL A 291 -15.46 3.44 8.05
C VAL A 291 -16.57 4.18 7.31
N HIS A 292 -16.27 4.82 6.17
CA HIS A 292 -17.29 5.45 5.34
C HIS A 292 -18.33 4.46 4.81
N ARG A 293 -17.90 3.29 4.31
CA ARG A 293 -18.80 2.23 3.84
C ARG A 293 -19.54 1.51 4.99
N PHE A 294 -18.94 1.47 6.18
CA PHE A 294 -19.57 0.95 7.40
C PHE A 294 -20.75 1.82 7.84
N VAL A 295 -20.56 3.13 8.02
CA VAL A 295 -21.61 4.07 8.44
C VAL A 295 -22.76 4.17 7.43
N LEU A 296 -22.49 3.94 6.13
CA LEU A 296 -23.53 3.81 5.09
C LEU A 296 -24.25 2.44 5.09
N ASN A 297 -24.03 1.58 6.11
CA ASN A 297 -24.63 0.26 6.29
C ASN A 297 -24.54 -0.67 5.06
N GLN A 298 -23.53 -0.48 4.21
CA GLN A 298 -23.36 -1.27 2.97
C GLN A 298 -23.24 -2.78 3.23
N HIS A 299 -22.72 -3.14 4.40
CA HIS A 299 -22.50 -4.53 4.85
C HIS A 299 -23.80 -5.30 5.16
N VAL A 300 -24.87 -4.62 5.61
CA VAL A 300 -26.07 -5.30 6.13
C VAL A 300 -26.95 -5.87 5.01
N ARG A 301 -26.99 -5.20 3.85
CA ARG A 301 -27.89 -5.56 2.73
C ARG A 301 -27.61 -6.94 2.11
N GLN A 302 -26.43 -7.51 2.28
CA GLN A 302 -26.02 -8.75 1.58
C GLN A 302 -26.40 -10.06 2.31
N ASN A 303 -26.99 -9.98 3.51
CA ASN A 303 -27.28 -11.17 4.32
C ASN A 303 -28.43 -12.05 3.78
N GLY A 304 -29.19 -11.59 2.78
CA GLY A 304 -30.30 -12.36 2.19
C GLY A 304 -29.89 -13.50 1.25
N LEU A 305 -28.72 -13.40 0.59
CA LEU A 305 -28.27 -14.38 -0.39
C LEU A 305 -27.32 -15.43 0.23
N GLN A 306 -27.83 -16.59 0.60
CA GLN A 306 -26.99 -17.68 1.14
C GLN A 306 -26.32 -18.58 0.07
N ARG A 307 -26.77 -18.52 -1.19
CA ARG A 307 -26.31 -19.43 -2.26
C ARG A 307 -24.86 -19.13 -2.66
N ARG A 308 -23.99 -20.14 -2.57
CA ARG A 308 -22.64 -20.07 -3.16
C ARG A 308 -22.74 -20.07 -4.68
N THR A 309 -22.19 -19.05 -5.31
CA THR A 309 -22.15 -18.89 -6.78
C THR A 309 -20.83 -18.20 -7.16
N PRO A 310 -20.20 -18.55 -8.29
CA PRO A 310 -18.97 -17.90 -8.73
C PRO A 310 -19.29 -16.58 -9.46
N LEU A 311 -18.37 -15.62 -9.41
CA LEU A 311 -18.65 -14.24 -9.83
C LEU A 311 -19.07 -14.12 -11.31
N TRP A 312 -18.46 -14.90 -12.20
CA TRP A 312 -18.83 -14.92 -13.63
C TRP A 312 -20.28 -15.34 -13.89
N GLU A 313 -20.82 -16.22 -13.05
CA GLU A 313 -22.20 -16.73 -13.15
C GLU A 313 -23.17 -15.69 -12.58
N MET A 314 -22.84 -15.08 -11.44
CA MET A 314 -23.60 -13.97 -10.85
C MET A 314 -23.67 -12.75 -11.78
N ALA A 315 -22.61 -12.51 -12.58
CA ALA A 315 -22.56 -11.44 -13.57
C ALA A 315 -23.34 -11.76 -14.87
N GLY A 316 -23.92 -12.95 -15.01
CA GLY A 316 -24.68 -13.38 -16.18
C GLY A 316 -23.81 -13.71 -17.41
N HIS A 317 -22.55 -14.12 -17.21
CA HIS A 317 -21.64 -14.43 -18.31
C HIS A 317 -21.59 -15.92 -18.67
N ASN A 318 -21.41 -16.22 -19.96
CA ASN A 318 -21.32 -17.60 -20.44
C ASN A 318 -19.99 -18.27 -20.07
N ARG A 319 -19.98 -19.61 -19.96
CA ARG A 319 -18.79 -20.43 -19.61
C ARG A 319 -17.56 -20.17 -20.51
N GLY A 320 -17.76 -19.78 -21.76
CA GLY A 320 -16.68 -19.33 -22.66
C GLY A 320 -16.05 -17.99 -22.28
N TYR A 321 -16.84 -17.03 -21.78
CA TYR A 321 -16.30 -15.76 -21.24
C TYR A 321 -15.52 -16.00 -19.95
N LYS A 322 -16.05 -16.85 -19.04
CA LYS A 322 -15.32 -17.30 -17.84
C LYS A 322 -13.92 -17.82 -18.22
N ASN A 323 -13.85 -18.76 -19.15
CA ASN A 323 -12.59 -19.38 -19.57
C ASN A 323 -11.61 -18.35 -20.17
N ARG A 324 -12.08 -17.41 -21.00
CA ARG A 324 -11.23 -16.34 -21.56
C ARG A 324 -10.63 -15.43 -20.49
N VAL A 325 -11.44 -14.94 -19.55
CA VAL A 325 -10.95 -14.08 -18.45
C VAL A 325 -10.02 -14.85 -17.52
N ALA A 326 -10.32 -16.10 -17.20
CA ALA A 326 -9.44 -16.95 -16.38
C ALA A 326 -8.09 -17.22 -17.07
N ALA A 327 -8.09 -17.53 -18.37
CA ALA A 327 -6.86 -17.71 -19.15
C ALA A 327 -6.05 -16.41 -19.26
N ALA A 328 -6.70 -15.26 -19.42
CA ALA A 328 -6.03 -13.96 -19.43
C ALA A 328 -5.35 -13.64 -18.08
N LEU A 329 -6.02 -13.92 -16.96
CA LEU A 329 -5.43 -13.74 -15.61
C LEU A 329 -4.25 -14.69 -15.36
N VAL A 330 -4.33 -15.95 -15.81
CA VAL A 330 -3.20 -16.89 -15.72
C VAL A 330 -2.03 -16.46 -16.61
N CYS A 331 -2.31 -15.99 -17.83
CA CYS A 331 -1.28 -15.45 -18.73
C CYS A 331 -0.58 -14.23 -18.09
N LEU A 332 -1.34 -13.27 -17.57
CA LEU A 332 -0.78 -12.11 -16.88
C LEU A 332 0.03 -12.50 -15.65
N LEU A 333 -0.38 -13.51 -14.88
CA LEU A 333 0.38 -14.01 -13.73
C LEU A 333 1.75 -14.56 -14.16
N VAL A 334 1.80 -15.35 -15.23
CA VAL A 334 3.06 -15.87 -15.80
C VAL A 334 3.93 -14.72 -16.33
N VAL A 335 3.35 -13.75 -17.04
CA VAL A 335 4.08 -12.60 -17.59
C VAL A 335 4.60 -11.67 -16.49
N HIS A 336 3.88 -11.48 -15.38
CA HIS A 336 4.43 -10.79 -14.19
C HIS A 336 5.66 -11.55 -13.66
N VAL A 337 5.48 -12.83 -13.28
CA VAL A 337 6.53 -13.63 -12.63
C VAL A 337 7.79 -13.74 -13.50
N HIS A 338 7.64 -13.94 -14.81
CA HIS A 338 8.78 -13.98 -15.73
C HIS A 338 9.37 -12.58 -15.96
N GLY A 339 8.53 -11.56 -16.19
CA GLY A 339 8.97 -10.18 -16.41
C GLY A 339 9.85 -9.63 -15.28
N PHE A 340 9.57 -10.00 -14.02
CA PHE A 340 10.40 -9.61 -12.87
C PHE A 340 11.83 -10.17 -12.89
N THR A 341 12.09 -11.22 -13.66
CA THR A 341 13.44 -11.83 -13.82
C THR A 341 14.20 -11.31 -15.04
N LEU A 342 13.57 -10.50 -15.89
CA LEU A 342 14.19 -9.94 -17.09
C LEU A 342 14.84 -8.58 -16.79
N PRO A 343 15.97 -8.22 -17.44
CA PRO A 343 16.60 -6.92 -17.27
C PRO A 343 15.71 -5.81 -17.84
N MET A 344 15.50 -4.75 -17.05
CA MET A 344 14.59 -3.65 -17.40
C MET A 344 15.36 -2.37 -17.77
N VAL A 345 16.55 -2.22 -17.18
CA VAL A 345 17.50 -1.14 -17.46
C VAL A 345 18.92 -1.72 -17.57
N ARG A 346 19.69 -1.17 -18.51
CA ARG A 346 21.13 -1.35 -18.64
C ARG A 346 21.83 -0.02 -18.43
N PHE A 347 22.96 -0.06 -17.77
CA PHE A 347 23.86 1.09 -17.61
C PHE A 347 25.16 0.78 -18.34
N HIS A 348 25.59 1.72 -19.18
CA HIS A 348 26.82 1.64 -19.96
C HIS A 348 27.80 2.67 -19.38
N PHE A 349 28.95 2.18 -18.92
CA PHE A 349 29.93 2.96 -18.17
C PHE A 349 31.10 3.42 -19.06
N ALA A 350 31.27 4.73 -19.18
CA ALA A 350 32.28 5.42 -19.98
C ALA A 350 33.18 6.32 -19.12
N GLY A 351 34.19 6.94 -19.74
CA GLY A 351 35.20 7.73 -19.04
C GLY A 351 36.17 6.89 -18.19
N ALA A 352 36.79 7.49 -17.18
CA ALA A 352 37.82 6.85 -16.35
C ALA A 352 37.31 5.63 -15.59
N ALA A 353 36.02 5.58 -15.21
CA ALA A 353 35.38 4.38 -14.66
C ALA A 353 35.46 3.18 -15.63
N SER A 354 35.34 3.42 -16.93
CA SER A 354 35.47 2.38 -17.98
C SER A 354 36.88 1.82 -18.08
N VAL A 355 37.89 2.66 -17.85
CA VAL A 355 39.31 2.25 -17.79
C VAL A 355 39.59 1.48 -16.51
N LEU A 356 39.11 1.98 -15.36
CA LEU A 356 39.31 1.33 -14.06
C LEU A 356 38.59 -0.03 -13.98
N ASN A 357 37.41 -0.16 -14.61
CA ASN A 357 36.73 -1.43 -14.81
C ASN A 357 37.59 -2.42 -15.61
N GLN A 358 38.14 -2.01 -16.76
CA GLN A 358 39.02 -2.86 -17.58
C GLN A 358 40.26 -3.31 -16.79
N LEU A 359 40.88 -2.41 -16.00
CA LEU A 359 42.03 -2.73 -15.15
C LEU A 359 41.70 -3.67 -13.98
N THR A 360 40.44 -3.70 -13.51
CA THR A 360 39.96 -4.52 -12.38
C THR A 360 39.09 -5.71 -12.80
N GLY A 361 39.02 -6.01 -14.11
CA GLY A 361 38.24 -7.12 -14.67
C GLY A 361 36.71 -6.96 -14.54
N GLN A 362 36.22 -5.75 -14.25
CA GLN A 362 34.78 -5.47 -14.10
C GLN A 362 34.12 -5.18 -15.47
N PRO A 363 32.83 -5.53 -15.65
CA PRO A 363 32.11 -5.25 -16.89
C PRO A 363 31.75 -3.77 -17.04
N ASN A 364 31.93 -3.23 -18.24
CA ASN A 364 31.50 -1.87 -18.60
C ASN A 364 29.98 -1.71 -18.84
N THR A 365 29.22 -2.79 -18.63
CA THR A 365 27.76 -2.80 -18.77
C THR A 365 27.13 -3.57 -17.62
N ALA A 366 26.20 -2.95 -16.89
CA ALA A 366 25.43 -3.62 -15.84
C ALA A 366 23.94 -3.61 -16.19
N ALA A 367 23.30 -4.77 -16.17
CA ALA A 367 21.88 -4.95 -16.47
C ALA A 367 21.13 -5.42 -15.22
N TYR A 368 19.99 -4.79 -14.91
CA TYR A 368 19.25 -5.05 -13.67
C TYR A 368 17.79 -5.41 -13.93
N SER A 369 17.33 -6.52 -13.36
CA SER A 369 15.91 -6.78 -13.13
C SER A 369 15.43 -6.13 -11.82
N LEU A 370 14.12 -6.06 -11.59
CA LEU A 370 13.54 -5.61 -10.32
C LEU A 370 14.08 -6.40 -9.12
N LEU A 371 14.26 -7.72 -9.29
CA LEU A 371 14.79 -8.58 -8.24
C LEU A 371 16.29 -8.32 -8.00
N ASP A 372 17.05 -7.94 -9.02
CA ASP A 372 18.49 -7.65 -8.88
C ASP A 372 18.75 -6.27 -8.25
N LEU A 373 17.88 -5.29 -8.50
CA LEU A 373 17.86 -4.04 -7.72
C LEU A 373 17.58 -4.34 -6.24
N ALA A 374 16.57 -5.16 -5.94
CA ALA A 374 16.21 -5.54 -4.57
C ALA A 374 17.32 -6.34 -3.86
N ARG A 375 18.04 -7.22 -4.56
CA ARG A 375 19.24 -7.91 -4.04
C ARG A 375 20.43 -6.96 -3.90
N GLY A 376 20.59 -5.98 -4.80
CA GLY A 376 21.66 -4.99 -4.75
C GLY A 376 21.67 -4.19 -3.44
N LEU A 377 20.47 -3.86 -2.93
CA LEU A 377 20.27 -3.21 -1.64
C LEU A 377 20.77 -4.02 -0.45
N GLU A 378 20.92 -5.35 -0.52
CA GLU A 378 21.35 -6.17 0.62
C GLU A 378 22.81 -5.92 1.04
N LYS A 379 23.61 -5.35 0.15
CA LYS A 379 25.06 -5.16 0.33
C LYS A 379 25.43 -3.87 1.09
N SER A 380 24.45 -3.03 1.41
CA SER A 380 24.60 -1.80 2.22
C SER A 380 24.05 -1.99 3.63
N LYS A 381 24.48 -1.18 4.60
CA LYS A 381 24.00 -1.27 5.99
C LYS A 381 22.56 -0.75 6.12
N ASN A 382 21.75 -1.39 6.96
CA ASN A 382 20.38 -1.00 7.37
C ASN A 382 19.31 -0.90 6.25
N THR A 383 19.60 -1.32 5.02
CA THR A 383 18.71 -1.22 3.85
C THR A 383 17.66 -2.33 3.73
N GLY A 384 17.66 -3.33 4.61
CA GLY A 384 16.71 -4.45 4.58
C GLY A 384 15.22 -4.04 4.61
N PHE A 385 14.88 -2.93 5.26
CA PHE A 385 13.52 -2.36 5.20
C PHE A 385 13.16 -1.89 3.78
N ILE A 386 14.08 -1.22 3.08
CA ILE A 386 13.89 -0.73 1.71
C ILE A 386 13.76 -1.93 0.77
N GLN A 387 14.61 -2.95 0.93
CA GLN A 387 14.53 -4.21 0.20
C GLN A 387 13.16 -4.89 0.38
N VAL A 388 12.64 -4.98 1.61
CA VAL A 388 11.30 -5.53 1.89
C VAL A 388 10.20 -4.69 1.22
N VAL A 389 10.30 -3.36 1.23
CA VAL A 389 9.33 -2.47 0.56
C VAL A 389 9.37 -2.65 -0.96
N VAL A 390 10.56 -2.74 -1.57
CA VAL A 390 10.71 -2.99 -3.01
C VAL A 390 10.13 -4.36 -3.40
N TYR A 391 10.41 -5.41 -2.63
CA TYR A 391 9.82 -6.74 -2.87
C TYR A 391 8.29 -6.73 -2.69
N LEU A 392 7.75 -6.10 -1.64
CA LEU A 392 6.30 -6.10 -1.40
C LEU A 392 5.53 -5.27 -2.44
N PHE A 393 5.93 -4.02 -2.68
CA PHE A 393 5.22 -3.14 -3.62
C PHE A 393 5.50 -3.47 -5.09
N GLY A 394 6.74 -3.87 -5.43
CA GLY A 394 7.14 -4.16 -6.80
C GLY A 394 6.79 -5.58 -7.29
N PHE A 395 6.78 -6.58 -6.41
CA PHE A 395 6.56 -7.99 -6.75
C PHE A 395 5.35 -8.60 -6.02
N GLY A 396 5.31 -8.51 -4.68
CA GLY A 396 4.37 -9.23 -3.83
C GLY A 396 2.90 -8.84 -4.04
N PHE A 397 2.56 -7.57 -3.83
CA PHE A 397 1.19 -7.07 -4.00
C PHE A 397 0.67 -7.18 -5.45
N PRO A 398 1.46 -6.91 -6.51
CA PRO A 398 1.05 -7.18 -7.90
C PRO A 398 0.68 -8.66 -8.15
N VAL A 399 1.52 -9.60 -7.69
CA VAL A 399 1.23 -11.05 -7.83
C VAL A 399 -0.02 -11.44 -7.04
N LEU A 400 -0.11 -11.03 -5.76
CA LEU A 400 -1.26 -11.30 -4.90
C LEU A 400 -2.56 -10.69 -5.45
N PHE A 401 -2.50 -9.52 -6.11
CA PHE A 401 -3.66 -8.91 -6.76
C PHE A 401 -4.18 -9.76 -7.92
N VAL A 402 -3.31 -10.20 -8.84
CA VAL A 402 -3.72 -11.06 -9.98
C VAL A 402 -4.26 -12.41 -9.49
N VAL A 403 -3.62 -13.01 -8.48
CA VAL A 403 -4.13 -14.24 -7.82
C VAL A 403 -5.49 -14.00 -7.16
N GLY A 404 -5.66 -12.88 -6.45
CA GLY A 404 -6.93 -12.48 -5.82
C GLY A 404 -8.06 -12.35 -6.84
N LEU A 405 -7.81 -11.66 -7.96
CA LEU A 405 -8.76 -11.56 -9.08
C LEU A 405 -9.13 -12.94 -9.65
N PHE A 406 -8.15 -13.83 -9.83
CA PHE A 406 -8.40 -15.18 -10.34
C PHE A 406 -9.25 -16.02 -9.38
N LEU A 407 -8.95 -16.00 -8.07
CA LEU A 407 -9.72 -16.72 -7.06
C LEU A 407 -11.15 -16.18 -6.93
N LEU A 408 -11.32 -14.85 -6.91
CA LEU A 408 -12.62 -14.17 -6.85
C LEU A 408 -13.46 -14.43 -8.12
N TRP A 409 -12.81 -14.53 -9.29
CA TRP A 409 -13.46 -14.87 -10.55
C TRP A 409 -13.91 -16.33 -10.60
N VAL A 410 -13.07 -17.28 -10.19
CA VAL A 410 -13.29 -18.72 -10.43
C VAL A 410 -14.05 -19.43 -9.32
N LEU A 411 -13.85 -19.07 -8.04
CA LEU A 411 -14.39 -19.83 -6.91
C LEU A 411 -15.87 -19.54 -6.61
N PRO A 412 -16.67 -20.57 -6.25
CA PRO A 412 -18.05 -20.40 -5.81
C PRO A 412 -18.11 -19.95 -4.32
N LEU A 413 -17.95 -18.66 -4.10
CA LEU A 413 -17.97 -18.03 -2.78
C LEU A 413 -19.39 -17.67 -2.31
N ARG A 414 -19.57 -17.43 -1.00
CA ARG A 414 -20.78 -16.76 -0.47
C ARG A 414 -20.70 -15.24 -0.74
N PRO A 415 -21.81 -14.49 -0.83
CA PRO A 415 -21.78 -13.04 -1.07
C PRO A 415 -20.94 -12.23 -0.08
N SER A 416 -20.97 -12.56 1.22
CA SER A 416 -20.09 -11.95 2.22
C SER A 416 -18.59 -12.24 1.98
N GLN A 417 -18.26 -13.40 1.41
CA GLN A 417 -16.90 -13.76 1.00
C GLN A 417 -16.50 -13.08 -0.32
N HIS A 418 -17.44 -12.85 -1.25
CA HIS A 418 -17.22 -12.03 -2.45
C HIS A 418 -16.95 -10.57 -2.08
N TYR A 419 -17.70 -9.99 -1.15
CA TYR A 419 -17.47 -8.62 -0.69
C TYR A 419 -16.14 -8.49 0.08
N PHE A 420 -15.80 -9.45 0.95
CA PHE A 420 -14.49 -9.47 1.59
C PHE A 420 -13.35 -9.64 0.57
N GLY A 421 -13.49 -10.57 -0.39
CA GLY A 421 -12.53 -10.77 -1.46
C GLY A 421 -12.38 -9.55 -2.37
N PHE A 422 -13.46 -8.83 -2.65
CA PHE A 422 -13.46 -7.54 -3.35
C PHE A 422 -12.68 -6.48 -2.57
N LEU A 423 -12.92 -6.34 -1.26
CA LEU A 423 -12.20 -5.39 -0.41
C LEU A 423 -10.70 -5.72 -0.35
N CYS A 424 -10.34 -7.00 -0.20
CA CYS A 424 -8.95 -7.46 -0.29
C CYS A 424 -8.34 -7.16 -1.66
N CYS A 425 -9.05 -7.40 -2.77
CA CYS A 425 -8.56 -7.06 -4.11
C CYS A 425 -8.41 -5.54 -4.32
N GLN A 426 -9.29 -4.72 -3.73
CA GLN A 426 -9.16 -3.26 -3.74
C GLN A 426 -7.90 -2.81 -2.98
N THR A 427 -7.66 -3.34 -1.78
CA THR A 427 -6.43 -3.07 -1.02
C THR A 427 -5.19 -3.54 -1.77
N LEU A 428 -5.17 -4.77 -2.30
CA LEU A 428 -4.04 -5.28 -3.09
C LEU A 428 -3.77 -4.41 -4.33
N ARG A 429 -4.80 -3.86 -4.99
CA ARG A 429 -4.65 -2.92 -6.11
C ARG A 429 -4.06 -1.56 -5.70
N ALA A 430 -4.39 -1.07 -4.51
CA ALA A 430 -3.83 0.18 -3.99
C ALA A 430 -2.34 0.04 -3.62
N TRP A 431 -1.90 -1.14 -3.17
CA TRP A 431 -0.51 -1.42 -2.79
C TRP A 431 0.34 -2.05 -3.90
N ALA A 432 -0.26 -2.61 -4.95
CA ALA A 432 0.45 -3.10 -6.13
C ALA A 432 1.09 -1.93 -6.89
N GLY A 433 2.40 -1.74 -6.70
CA GLY A 433 3.17 -0.58 -7.18
C GLY A 433 4.04 -0.84 -8.41
N LEU A 434 3.71 -1.85 -9.22
CA LEU A 434 4.43 -2.11 -10.46
C LEU A 434 4.26 -1.00 -11.51
N ASP A 435 3.11 -0.31 -11.49
CA ASP A 435 2.88 0.93 -12.26
C ASP A 435 3.85 2.04 -11.84
N VAL A 436 3.99 2.26 -10.53
CA VAL A 436 4.93 3.23 -9.95
C VAL A 436 6.38 2.86 -10.27
N PHE A 437 6.75 1.58 -10.14
CA PHE A 437 8.10 1.10 -10.44
C PHE A 437 8.45 1.24 -11.93
N VAL A 438 7.56 0.86 -12.85
CA VAL A 438 7.79 1.02 -14.30
C VAL A 438 7.92 2.50 -14.67
N LEU A 439 7.15 3.39 -14.05
CA LEU A 439 7.31 4.85 -14.19
C LEU A 439 8.66 5.33 -13.67
N SER A 440 9.15 4.82 -12.54
CA SER A 440 10.47 5.17 -11.99
C SER A 440 11.63 4.71 -12.88
N VAL A 441 11.57 3.50 -13.45
CA VAL A 441 12.55 3.01 -14.42
C VAL A 441 12.51 3.83 -15.72
N ALA A 442 11.30 4.18 -16.19
CA ALA A 442 11.11 5.05 -17.35
C ALA A 442 11.75 6.43 -17.16
N LEU A 443 11.52 7.06 -16.00
CA LEU A 443 12.13 8.34 -15.64
C LEU A 443 13.67 8.22 -15.58
N ALA A 444 14.19 7.20 -14.89
CA ALA A 444 15.63 6.94 -14.78
C ALA A 444 16.31 6.81 -16.15
N ALA A 445 15.82 5.92 -17.02
CA ALA A 445 16.39 5.77 -18.36
C ALA A 445 16.28 7.05 -19.21
N SER A 446 15.22 7.84 -19.03
CA SER A 446 15.02 9.07 -19.83
C SER A 446 15.96 10.24 -19.49
N GLN A 447 16.49 10.32 -18.27
CA GLN A 447 17.21 11.51 -17.79
C GLN A 447 18.41 11.24 -16.87
N CYS A 448 18.82 9.99 -16.63
CA CYS A 448 20.02 9.68 -15.82
C CYS A 448 21.30 10.32 -16.39
N ASP A 449 21.52 10.23 -17.70
CA ASP A 449 22.67 10.82 -18.39
C ASP A 449 22.86 12.32 -18.09
N LEU A 450 21.80 13.12 -18.29
CA LEU A 450 21.78 14.55 -17.99
C LEU A 450 22.10 14.84 -16.52
N PHE A 451 21.57 14.02 -15.61
CA PHE A 451 21.80 14.16 -14.17
C PHE A 451 23.25 13.80 -13.78
N VAL A 452 23.83 12.74 -14.34
CA VAL A 452 25.24 12.36 -14.13
C VAL A 452 26.17 13.46 -14.65
N ARG A 453 25.94 13.98 -15.87
CA ARG A 453 26.71 15.10 -16.44
C ARG A 453 26.65 16.34 -15.52
N PHE A 454 25.50 16.63 -14.91
CA PHE A 454 25.39 17.72 -13.94
C PHE A 454 26.26 17.50 -12.69
N ILE A 455 26.21 16.33 -12.05
CA ILE A 455 27.06 16.01 -10.89
C ILE A 455 28.55 16.14 -11.25
N VAL A 456 28.94 15.65 -12.43
CA VAL A 456 30.33 15.59 -12.90
C VAL A 456 30.90 16.96 -13.28
N HIS A 457 30.11 17.87 -13.87
CA HIS A 457 30.60 19.16 -14.34
C HIS A 457 30.26 20.36 -13.44
N PHE A 458 29.19 20.28 -12.63
CA PHE A 458 28.69 21.39 -11.80
C PHE A 458 28.45 21.02 -10.32
N GLY A 459 28.24 19.74 -10.00
CA GLY A 459 28.13 19.24 -8.63
C GLY A 459 29.48 19.07 -7.93
N SER A 460 29.46 18.47 -6.73
CA SER A 460 30.63 18.30 -5.87
C SER A 460 31.80 17.52 -6.48
N LEU A 461 31.57 16.70 -7.51
CA LEU A 461 32.63 16.00 -8.23
C LEU A 461 33.42 16.91 -9.17
N ALA A 462 32.88 18.07 -9.56
CA ALA A 462 33.47 18.94 -10.56
C ALA A 462 34.94 19.32 -10.30
N PRO A 463 35.40 19.69 -9.08
CA PRO A 463 36.81 19.99 -8.85
C PRO A 463 37.74 18.79 -9.06
N VAL A 464 37.28 17.59 -8.67
CA VAL A 464 38.04 16.33 -8.82
C VAL A 464 38.06 15.90 -10.29
N CYS A 465 36.91 15.97 -10.96
CA CYS A 465 36.76 15.61 -12.36
C CYS A 465 37.53 16.56 -13.29
N GLN A 466 37.47 17.88 -13.07
CA GLN A 466 38.26 18.86 -13.82
C GLN A 466 39.77 18.68 -13.60
N ALA A 467 40.21 18.33 -12.39
CA ALA A 467 41.61 18.02 -12.12
C ALA A 467 42.07 16.73 -12.83
N LEU A 468 41.23 15.69 -12.85
CA LEU A 468 41.49 14.44 -13.56
C LEU A 468 41.56 14.66 -15.08
N GLU A 469 40.56 15.32 -15.66
CA GLU A 469 40.46 15.62 -17.09
C GLU A 469 41.65 16.46 -17.56
N LYS A 470 42.02 17.52 -16.80
CA LYS A 470 43.18 18.36 -17.09
C LYS A 470 44.52 17.63 -17.03
N ASN A 471 44.67 16.63 -16.14
CA ASN A 471 45.93 15.94 -15.93
C ASN A 471 46.09 14.66 -16.77
N THR A 472 45.00 14.06 -17.25
CA THR A 472 45.02 12.77 -17.98
C THR A 472 44.41 12.83 -19.38
N GLY A 473 43.61 13.86 -19.69
CA GLY A 473 42.82 13.93 -20.91
C GLY A 473 41.61 12.96 -20.93
N TRP A 474 41.25 12.35 -19.80
CA TRP A 474 40.13 11.40 -19.72
C TRP A 474 38.88 12.05 -19.14
N ASN A 475 37.73 11.85 -19.79
CA ASN A 475 36.42 12.16 -19.22
C ASN A 475 36.28 11.46 -17.87
N CYS A 476 35.93 12.21 -16.82
CA CYS A 476 35.91 11.69 -15.46
C CYS A 476 34.97 10.48 -15.28
N PHE A 477 33.69 10.66 -15.63
CA PHE A 477 32.64 9.65 -15.45
C PHE A 477 31.48 9.98 -16.38
N GLU A 478 30.97 8.98 -17.10
CA GLU A 478 29.80 9.11 -17.97
C GLU A 478 29.00 7.81 -17.92
N VAL A 479 27.68 7.92 -17.78
CA VAL A 479 26.77 6.77 -17.71
C VAL A 479 25.57 7.00 -18.61
N VAL A 480 25.40 6.11 -19.58
CA VAL A 480 24.18 6.05 -20.40
C VAL A 480 23.26 4.98 -19.83
N ALA A 481 22.03 5.36 -19.50
CA ALA A 481 21.00 4.47 -18.97
C ALA A 481 20.02 4.08 -20.09
N GLU A 482 20.17 2.88 -20.64
CA GLU A 482 19.28 2.34 -21.67
C GLU A 482 18.23 1.44 -21.03
N ALA A 483 16.96 1.86 -21.04
CA ALA A 483 15.86 0.92 -20.77
C ALA A 483 15.65 0.01 -22.00
N GLU A 484 15.43 -1.28 -21.77
CA GLU A 484 15.02 -2.23 -22.83
C GLU A 484 13.54 -2.03 -23.21
N TRP A 485 13.22 -0.85 -23.74
CA TRP A 485 11.88 -0.43 -24.13
C TRP A 485 11.20 -1.49 -25.00
N LEU A 486 11.82 -1.80 -26.14
CA LEU A 486 11.32 -2.71 -27.18
C LEU A 486 10.97 -4.13 -26.68
N ASN A 487 11.57 -4.60 -25.59
CA ASN A 487 11.43 -5.97 -25.09
C ASN A 487 10.69 -6.04 -23.76
N VAL A 488 11.32 -5.55 -22.69
CA VAL A 488 10.92 -5.86 -21.29
C VAL A 488 10.09 -4.75 -20.70
N THR A 489 10.47 -3.49 -20.92
CA THR A 489 9.79 -2.35 -20.28
C THR A 489 8.42 -2.10 -20.91
N TYR A 490 8.25 -2.28 -22.23
CA TYR A 490 6.90 -2.31 -22.83
C TYR A 490 6.09 -3.53 -22.37
N LEU A 491 6.68 -4.72 -22.27
CA LEU A 491 5.98 -5.92 -21.81
C LEU A 491 5.38 -5.69 -20.41
N LEU A 492 6.16 -5.16 -19.47
CA LEU A 492 5.70 -4.84 -18.12
C LEU A 492 4.66 -3.72 -18.12
N PHE A 493 4.85 -2.65 -18.90
CA PHE A 493 3.88 -1.57 -19.03
C PHE A 493 2.51 -2.06 -19.55
N PHE A 494 2.48 -2.82 -20.65
CA PHE A 494 1.25 -3.41 -21.18
C PHE A 494 0.62 -4.41 -20.21
N THR A 495 1.43 -5.19 -19.50
CA THR A 495 0.98 -6.15 -18.49
C THR A 495 0.35 -5.45 -17.27
N VAL A 496 0.91 -4.32 -16.82
CA VAL A 496 0.30 -3.42 -15.84
C VAL A 496 -1.05 -2.89 -16.33
N VAL A 497 -1.10 -2.32 -17.54
CA VAL A 497 -2.34 -1.77 -18.13
C VAL A 497 -3.42 -2.85 -18.25
N ALA A 498 -3.06 -4.06 -18.70
CA ALA A 498 -3.97 -5.20 -18.80
C ALA A 498 -4.48 -5.68 -17.42
N THR A 499 -3.62 -5.77 -16.40
CA THR A 499 -4.02 -6.08 -15.02
C THR A 499 -4.95 -5.00 -14.45
N GLN A 500 -4.71 -3.72 -14.70
CA GLN A 500 -5.61 -2.64 -14.29
C GLN A 500 -6.96 -2.73 -15.01
N ALA A 501 -6.99 -3.04 -16.31
CA ALA A 501 -8.20 -3.18 -17.11
C ALA A 501 -9.04 -4.41 -16.71
N LEU A 502 -8.42 -5.58 -16.49
CA LEU A 502 -9.12 -6.76 -15.96
C LEU A 502 -9.58 -6.55 -14.51
N GLY A 503 -8.78 -5.88 -13.68
CA GLY A 503 -9.17 -5.49 -12.32
C GLY A 503 -10.43 -4.63 -12.30
N VAL A 504 -10.51 -3.60 -13.16
CA VAL A 504 -11.73 -2.81 -13.36
C VAL A 504 -12.89 -3.69 -13.85
N THR A 505 -12.65 -4.59 -14.80
CA THR A 505 -13.69 -5.48 -15.35
C THR A 505 -14.29 -6.40 -14.28
N VAL A 506 -13.46 -7.05 -13.46
CA VAL A 506 -13.89 -7.94 -12.36
C VAL A 506 -14.59 -7.14 -11.26
N CYS A 507 -14.07 -5.98 -10.88
CA CYS A 507 -14.73 -5.10 -9.89
C CYS A 507 -16.09 -4.55 -10.38
N ASN A 508 -16.21 -4.22 -11.67
CA ASN A 508 -17.45 -3.72 -12.25
C ASN A 508 -18.55 -4.78 -12.32
N ALA A 509 -18.19 -6.06 -12.43
CA ALA A 509 -19.17 -7.15 -12.30
C ALA A 509 -19.83 -7.13 -10.91
N ILE A 510 -19.03 -6.95 -9.85
CA ILE A 510 -19.48 -6.93 -8.45
C ILE A 510 -20.35 -5.70 -8.16
N SER A 511 -19.96 -4.51 -8.64
CA SER A 511 -20.75 -3.30 -8.45
C SER A 511 -22.08 -3.34 -9.21
N LYS A 512 -22.11 -3.94 -10.42
CA LYS A 512 -23.34 -4.18 -11.18
C LYS A 512 -24.32 -5.05 -10.38
N ILE A 513 -23.89 -6.24 -9.92
CA ILE A 513 -24.74 -7.18 -9.15
C ILE A 513 -25.38 -6.47 -7.95
N ARG A 514 -24.57 -5.75 -7.17
CA ARG A 514 -25.04 -4.98 -5.99
C ARG A 514 -26.06 -3.89 -6.34
N SER A 515 -25.97 -3.31 -7.54
CA SER A 515 -26.95 -2.31 -8.01
C SER A 515 -28.29 -2.94 -8.40
N GLU A 516 -28.27 -4.14 -8.97
CA GLU A 516 -29.46 -4.89 -9.37
C GLU A 516 -30.19 -5.47 -8.15
N GLU A 517 -29.45 -6.01 -7.17
CA GLU A 517 -29.95 -6.44 -5.85
C GLU A 517 -30.56 -5.26 -5.05
N THR A 518 -29.93 -4.08 -5.11
CA THR A 518 -30.53 -2.87 -4.51
C THR A 518 -31.85 -2.48 -5.19
N ARG A 519 -31.96 -2.67 -6.50
CA ARG A 519 -33.16 -2.31 -7.27
C ARG A 519 -34.33 -3.26 -7.01
N SER A 520 -34.09 -4.57 -6.89
CA SER A 520 -35.15 -5.55 -6.59
C SER A 520 -35.76 -5.34 -5.20
N VAL A 521 -34.94 -5.13 -4.18
CA VAL A 521 -35.42 -4.86 -2.80
C VAL A 521 -36.26 -3.58 -2.75
N VAL A 522 -35.84 -2.50 -3.42
CA VAL A 522 -36.62 -1.25 -3.49
C VAL A 522 -37.94 -1.47 -4.22
N LEU A 523 -37.97 -2.20 -5.34
CA LEU A 523 -39.21 -2.48 -6.06
C LEU A 523 -40.20 -3.32 -5.21
N GLN A 524 -39.70 -4.26 -4.40
CA GLN A 524 -40.54 -5.03 -3.47
C GLN A 524 -41.14 -4.18 -2.34
N HIS A 525 -40.49 -3.09 -1.92
CA HIS A 525 -40.99 -2.19 -0.88
C HIS A 525 -41.82 -1.01 -1.42
N VAL A 526 -41.81 -0.79 -2.74
CA VAL A 526 -42.55 0.31 -3.41
C VAL A 526 -43.77 -0.20 -4.19
N ALA A 527 -43.85 -1.50 -4.47
CA ALA A 527 -45.08 -2.12 -4.94
C ALA A 527 -46.18 -1.98 -3.85
N PRO A 528 -47.32 -1.33 -4.13
CA PRO A 528 -48.43 -1.35 -3.19
C PRO A 528 -48.96 -2.78 -3.05
N PRO A 529 -49.50 -3.17 -1.89
CA PRO A 529 -50.18 -4.45 -1.77
C PRO A 529 -51.33 -4.47 -2.77
N LEU A 530 -51.30 -5.44 -3.69
CA LEU A 530 -52.46 -5.74 -4.54
C LEU A 530 -53.58 -6.20 -3.60
N ALA A 531 -54.57 -5.33 -3.40
CA ALA A 531 -55.75 -5.67 -2.64
C ALA A 531 -56.43 -6.87 -3.30
N ASP A 532 -56.63 -7.94 -2.53
CA ASP A 532 -57.23 -9.17 -3.02
C ASP A 532 -58.74 -8.96 -3.19
N VAL A 533 -59.12 -8.46 -4.38
CA VAL A 533 -60.52 -8.19 -4.74
C VAL A 533 -61.20 -9.53 -4.99
N THR A 534 -61.67 -10.11 -3.89
CA THR A 534 -62.48 -11.32 -3.86
C THR A 534 -63.79 -11.10 -4.63
N GLU A 535 -63.85 -11.58 -5.87
CA GLU A 535 -65.07 -11.55 -6.69
C GLU A 535 -66.07 -12.59 -6.16
N SER A 536 -66.70 -12.29 -5.02
CA SER A 536 -67.74 -13.10 -4.37
C SER A 536 -69.06 -13.03 -5.14
N ARG A 537 -69.04 -13.57 -6.37
CA ARG A 537 -70.19 -13.62 -7.26
C ARG A 537 -71.20 -14.66 -6.77
N GLY A 538 -72.03 -14.25 -5.82
CA GLY A 538 -73.14 -15.06 -5.32
C GLY A 538 -74.09 -15.46 -6.45
N ALA A 539 -74.46 -16.73 -6.49
CA ALA A 539 -75.40 -17.29 -7.45
C ALA A 539 -76.47 -18.08 -6.68
N ASP A 540 -77.65 -17.48 -6.53
CA ASP A 540 -78.81 -18.09 -5.90
C ASP A 540 -80.12 -17.53 -6.48
N THR A 541 -81.21 -18.30 -6.37
CA THR A 541 -82.59 -18.02 -6.83
C THR A 541 -82.90 -18.11 -8.34
N ALA A 542 -83.12 -19.33 -8.86
CA ALA A 542 -83.90 -19.59 -10.09
C ALA A 542 -84.46 -21.03 -10.27
N SER A 543 -85.00 -21.68 -9.23
CA SER A 543 -85.95 -22.82 -9.37
C SER A 543 -86.71 -23.11 -8.08
#